data_AF-A0AAE1EZV9-F1
#
_entry.id   AF-A0AAE1EZV9-F1
#
_cell.length_a   1.000
_cell.length_b   1.000
_cell.length_c   1.000
_cell.angle_alpha   90.00
_cell.angle_beta   90.00
_cell.angle_gamma   90.00
#
_symmetry.space_group_name_H-M   'P 1'
#
loop_
_entity.id
_entity.type
_entity.pdbx_description
1 polymer ?
#
loop_
_entity_poly.entity_id
_entity_poly.type
_entity_poly.pdbx_seq_one_letter_code
_entity_poly.pdbx_strand_id
1 'polypeptide(L)'
;MKNLEIKTRSVEKTLEPLVIQVTTLVNTKGPSKKKKGRSKRAHVLVAAVEAATANFIERGEEIAYENPDIRGEMLGAVEEVRKTGDTMSRAAREFAEDPCSSVKRGNMVRAARNLLSAVTRLLILADMVDVHRLLKSLQVVSKIF
;
A
#
# COMPACT_ATOMS: atom_id res chain seq x y z
N MET A 1 32.45 -52.93 12.46
CA MET A 1 31.15 -53.53 12.06
C MET A 1 30.11 -52.41 12.24
N LYS A 2 29.49 -51.81 11.23
CA LYS A 2 28.99 -52.29 9.95
C LYS A 2 29.37 -51.34 8.81
N ASN A 3 29.78 -51.95 7.70
CA ASN A 3 29.75 -51.38 6.37
C ASN A 3 28.33 -50.94 6.01
N LEU A 4 28.20 -49.79 5.35
CA LEU A 4 27.18 -49.54 4.34
C LEU A 4 27.81 -48.56 3.33
N GLU A 5 28.69 -49.13 2.51
CA GLU A 5 28.98 -48.62 1.18
C GLU A 5 27.66 -48.54 0.41
N ILE A 6 27.18 -47.33 0.11
CA ILE A 6 26.29 -47.11 -1.03
C ILE A 6 26.96 -46.09 -1.94
N LYS A 7 27.78 -46.67 -2.83
CA LYS A 7 28.28 -46.08 -4.07
C LYS A 7 27.13 -45.46 -4.85
N THR A 8 27.07 -44.14 -4.87
CA THR A 8 26.22 -43.45 -5.86
C THR A 8 27.03 -42.36 -6.52
N ARG A 9 27.62 -42.66 -7.69
CA ARG A 9 28.27 -41.67 -8.58
C ARG A 9 27.35 -40.48 -8.95
N SER A 10 26.04 -40.60 -8.71
CA SER A 10 25.08 -39.50 -8.89
C SER A 10 25.13 -38.47 -7.77
N VAL A 11 25.67 -38.78 -6.58
CA VAL A 11 25.69 -37.85 -5.44
C VAL A 11 26.84 -36.85 -5.59
N GLU A 12 28.04 -37.27 -5.99
CA GLU A 12 29.17 -36.36 -6.25
C GLU A 12 28.90 -35.39 -7.42
N LYS A 13 28.32 -35.86 -8.53
CA LYS A 13 27.98 -35.00 -9.69
C LYS A 13 26.87 -33.98 -9.40
N THR A 14 26.05 -34.22 -8.39
CA THR A 14 24.95 -33.31 -8.00
C THR A 14 25.38 -32.33 -6.91
N LEU A 15 26.43 -32.64 -6.14
CA LEU A 15 26.92 -31.80 -5.05
C LEU A 15 27.98 -30.77 -5.46
N GLU A 16 28.73 -31.00 -6.53
CA GLU A 16 29.75 -30.04 -7.01
C GLU A 16 29.19 -28.63 -7.34
N PRO A 17 28.05 -28.48 -8.05
CA PRO A 17 27.48 -27.15 -8.31
C PRO A 17 26.83 -26.50 -7.07
N LEU A 18 26.44 -27.30 -6.06
CA LEU A 18 25.81 -26.80 -4.83
C LEU A 18 26.83 -26.15 -3.89
N VAL A 19 28.04 -26.71 -3.77
CA VAL A 19 29.09 -26.12 -2.94
C VAL A 19 29.60 -24.80 -3.54
N ILE A 20 29.75 -24.71 -4.87
CA ILE A 20 30.16 -23.47 -5.55
C ILE A 20 29.09 -22.36 -5.44
N GLN A 21 27.80 -22.70 -5.56
CA GLN A 21 26.71 -21.73 -5.38
C GLN A 21 26.67 -21.20 -3.94
N VAL A 22 26.88 -22.05 -2.94
CA VAL A 22 26.91 -21.62 -1.54
C VAL A 22 28.13 -20.75 -1.29
N THR A 23 29.33 -21.10 -1.76
CA THR A 23 30.54 -20.27 -1.55
C THR A 23 30.52 -18.94 -2.31
N THR A 24 29.86 -18.87 -3.47
CA THR A 24 29.72 -17.61 -4.23
C THR A 24 28.70 -16.67 -3.58
N LEU A 25 27.65 -17.21 -2.94
CA LEU A 25 26.63 -16.39 -2.28
C LEU A 25 27.14 -15.71 -1.01
N VAL A 26 28.11 -16.29 -0.30
CA VAL A 26 28.65 -15.70 0.94
C VAL A 26 29.72 -14.63 0.70
N ASN A 27 30.19 -14.43 -0.54
CA ASN A 27 31.32 -13.53 -0.80
C ASN A 27 31.11 -12.44 -1.86
N THR A 28 29.87 -12.13 -2.29
CA THR A 28 29.67 -10.89 -3.05
C THR A 28 29.50 -9.70 -2.11
N LYS A 29 30.58 -9.37 -1.38
CA LYS A 29 30.89 -7.98 -1.03
C LYS A 29 31.13 -7.24 -2.35
N GLY A 30 30.12 -6.56 -2.86
CA GLY A 30 30.27 -5.73 -4.05
C GLY A 30 29.06 -4.82 -4.23
N PRO A 31 29.21 -3.49 -4.10
CA PRO A 31 28.11 -2.57 -4.34
C PRO A 31 27.76 -2.63 -5.83
N SER A 32 26.60 -3.19 -6.15
CA SER A 32 26.17 -3.34 -7.54
C SER A 32 25.85 -1.97 -8.14
N LYS A 33 26.85 -1.40 -8.82
CA LYS A 33 26.77 -0.23 -9.71
C LYS A 33 26.01 -0.55 -11.00
N LYS A 34 24.85 -1.20 -10.94
CA LYS A 34 23.93 -1.25 -12.07
C LYS A 34 22.93 -0.12 -11.89
N LYS A 35 23.18 1.01 -12.58
CA LYS A 35 22.19 2.06 -12.86
C LYS A 35 20.99 1.42 -13.56
N LYS A 36 20.05 0.86 -12.79
CA LYS A 36 18.74 0.44 -13.28
C LYS A 36 17.93 1.71 -13.46
N GLY A 37 17.51 1.96 -14.71
CA GLY A 37 16.90 3.21 -15.15
C GLY A 37 15.76 3.68 -14.24
N ARG A 38 15.72 5.01 -14.05
CA ARG A 38 14.59 5.80 -13.52
C ARG A 38 13.27 5.06 -13.69
N SER A 39 12.72 4.52 -12.62
CA SER A 39 11.47 3.75 -12.65
C SER A 39 10.30 4.68 -12.99
N LYS A 40 9.99 4.84 -14.29
CA LYS A 40 8.76 5.51 -14.77
C LYS A 40 7.50 4.97 -14.06
N ARG A 41 7.51 3.68 -13.68
CA ARG A 41 6.43 3.02 -12.95
C ARG A 41 6.15 3.61 -11.56
N ALA A 42 7.18 4.08 -10.84
CA ALA A 42 7.00 4.61 -9.49
C ALA A 42 6.28 5.97 -9.53
N HIS A 43 6.68 6.86 -10.44
CA HIS A 43 6.00 8.16 -10.63
C HIS A 43 4.55 8.00 -11.10
N VAL A 44 4.26 7.03 -11.97
CA VAL A 44 2.88 6.72 -12.41
C VAL A 44 2.02 6.24 -11.23
N LEU A 45 2.58 5.41 -10.33
CA LEU A 45 1.91 4.99 -9.10
C LEU A 45 1.60 6.18 -8.17
N VAL A 46 2.53 7.12 -8.02
CA VAL A 46 2.28 8.34 -7.23
C VAL A 46 1.11 9.13 -7.81
N ALA A 47 1.14 9.40 -9.12
CA ALA A 47 0.09 10.16 -9.78
C ALA A 47 -1.29 9.48 -9.65
N ALA A 48 -1.34 8.14 -9.72
CA ALA A 48 -2.58 7.38 -9.51
C ALA A 48 -3.10 7.53 -8.06
N VAL A 49 -2.22 7.50 -7.06
CA VAL A 49 -2.60 7.72 -5.66
C VAL A 49 -3.09 9.14 -5.44
N GLU A 50 -2.40 10.15 -5.99
CA GLU A 50 -2.84 11.55 -5.90
C GLU A 50 -4.22 11.77 -6.52
N ALA A 51 -4.46 11.21 -7.71
CA ALA A 51 -5.77 11.28 -8.36
C ALA A 51 -6.85 10.56 -7.53
N ALA A 52 -6.56 9.36 -7.01
CA ALA A 52 -7.50 8.64 -6.16
C ALA A 52 -7.82 9.40 -4.87
N THR A 53 -6.81 9.97 -4.21
CA THR A 53 -7.01 10.79 -3.00
C THR A 53 -7.83 12.06 -3.30
N ALA A 54 -7.57 12.73 -4.42
CA ALA A 54 -8.35 13.90 -4.83
C ALA A 54 -9.83 13.57 -5.06
N ASN A 55 -10.12 12.47 -5.77
CA ASN A 55 -11.49 12.01 -5.98
C ASN A 55 -12.18 11.64 -4.65
N PHE A 56 -11.46 11.04 -3.71
CA PHE A 56 -11.99 10.73 -2.38
C PHE A 56 -12.35 11.99 -1.58
N ILE A 57 -11.54 13.04 -1.69
CA ILE A 57 -11.78 14.32 -1.04
C ILE A 57 -13.02 14.98 -1.62
N GLU A 58 -13.11 15.08 -2.95
CA GLU A 58 -14.26 15.68 -3.64
C GLU A 58 -15.56 14.97 -3.26
N ARG A 59 -15.60 13.64 -3.34
CA ARG A 59 -16.79 12.86 -2.94
C ARG A 59 -17.09 12.95 -1.45
N GLY A 60 -16.07 12.98 -0.60
CA GLY A 60 -16.26 13.16 0.84
C GLY A 60 -16.85 14.53 1.18
N GLU A 61 -16.43 15.58 0.48
CA GLU A 61 -16.98 16.93 0.64
C GLU A 61 -18.43 17.01 0.14
N GLU A 62 -18.74 16.44 -1.04
CA GLU A 62 -20.12 16.33 -1.54
C GLU A 62 -21.04 15.65 -0.52
N ILE A 63 -20.64 14.49 0.00
CA ILE A 63 -21.39 13.75 1.02
C ILE A 63 -21.55 14.59 2.31
N ALA A 64 -20.51 15.33 2.70
CA ALA A 64 -20.57 16.23 3.86
C ALA A 64 -21.62 17.33 3.69
N TYR A 65 -21.72 17.91 2.48
CA TYR A 65 -22.70 18.96 2.19
C TYR A 65 -24.13 18.40 2.05
N GLU A 66 -24.30 17.18 1.56
CA GLU A 66 -25.60 16.50 1.53
C GLU A 66 -26.12 16.10 2.92
N ASN A 67 -25.22 15.92 3.90
CA ASN A 67 -25.55 15.37 5.21
C ASN A 67 -25.10 16.30 6.34
N PRO A 68 -25.90 17.35 6.68
CA PRO A 68 -25.55 18.34 7.68
C PRO A 68 -25.30 17.74 9.08
N ASP A 69 -25.95 16.61 9.40
CA ASP A 69 -25.83 15.92 10.69
C ASP A 69 -24.40 15.41 10.97
N ILE A 70 -23.68 14.97 9.92
CA ILE A 70 -22.31 14.46 10.04
C ILE A 70 -21.28 15.31 9.30
N ARG A 71 -21.68 16.48 8.78
CA ARG A 71 -20.83 17.36 7.96
C ARG A 71 -19.50 17.67 8.63
N GLY A 72 -19.52 17.98 9.92
CA GLY A 72 -18.31 18.31 10.68
C GLY A 72 -17.33 17.13 10.77
N GLU A 73 -17.85 15.93 11.06
CA GLU A 73 -17.04 14.71 11.12
C GLU A 73 -16.52 14.29 9.74
N MET A 74 -17.35 14.43 8.70
CA MET A 74 -16.95 14.19 7.31
C MET A 74 -15.82 15.11 6.88
N LEU A 75 -15.98 16.43 7.04
CA LEU A 75 -14.94 17.38 6.67
C LEU A 75 -13.65 17.15 7.45
N GLY A 76 -13.75 16.78 8.73
CA GLY A 76 -12.59 16.39 9.53
C GLY A 76 -11.86 15.16 8.98
N ALA A 77 -12.60 14.10 8.63
CA ALA A 77 -12.03 12.90 8.04
C ALA A 77 -11.43 13.15 6.64
N VAL A 78 -12.09 13.98 5.82
CA VAL A 78 -11.58 14.40 4.50
C VAL A 78 -10.27 15.18 4.64
N GLU A 79 -10.20 16.12 5.59
CA GLU A 79 -8.99 16.89 5.88
C GLU A 79 -7.82 15.97 6.28
N GLU A 80 -8.10 14.93 7.06
CA GLU A 80 -7.12 13.94 7.48
C GLU A 80 -6.63 13.08 6.31
N VAL A 81 -7.53 12.66 5.43
CA VAL A 81 -7.19 12.00 4.15
C VAL A 81 -6.30 12.91 3.28
N ARG A 82 -6.60 14.22 3.24
CA ARG A 82 -5.78 15.19 2.50
C ARG A 82 -4.36 15.29 3.06
N LYS A 83 -4.21 15.46 4.38
CA LYS A 83 -2.89 15.54 5.05
C LYS A 83 -2.08 14.26 4.89
N THR A 84 -2.71 13.11 5.11
CA THR A 84 -2.03 11.80 4.99
C THR A 84 -1.71 11.47 3.54
N GLY A 85 -2.55 11.89 2.60
CA GLY A 85 -2.35 11.77 1.16
C GLY A 85 -1.14 12.57 0.67
N ASP A 86 -1.00 13.83 1.09
CA ASP A 86 0.17 14.65 0.75
C ASP A 86 1.47 14.05 1.32
N THR A 87 1.42 13.59 2.57
CA THR A 87 2.55 12.89 3.21
C THR A 87 2.95 11.63 2.44
N MET A 88 1.98 10.84 1.99
CA MET A 88 2.21 9.64 1.19
C MET A 88 2.75 9.98 -0.19
N SER A 89 2.20 10.99 -0.87
CA SER A 89 2.71 11.42 -2.18
C SER A 89 4.17 11.85 -2.11
N ARG A 90 4.53 12.68 -1.12
CA ARG A 90 5.92 13.09 -0.88
C ARG A 90 6.83 11.88 -0.63
N ALA A 91 6.45 10.99 0.28
CA ALA A 91 7.24 9.80 0.59
C ALA A 91 7.37 8.86 -0.63
N ALA A 92 6.35 8.77 -1.47
CA ALA A 92 6.36 7.97 -2.69
C ALA A 92 7.23 8.61 -3.79
N ARG A 93 7.26 9.95 -3.91
CA ARG A 93 8.20 10.67 -4.79
C ARG A 93 9.65 10.48 -4.36
N GLU A 94 9.93 10.64 -3.06
CA GLU A 94 11.27 10.40 -2.50
C GLU A 94 11.74 8.95 -2.75
N PHE A 95 10.83 7.99 -2.60
CA PHE A 95 11.10 6.58 -2.92
C PHE A 95 11.27 6.33 -4.42
N ALA A 96 10.52 7.02 -5.29
CA ALA A 96 10.65 6.91 -6.74
C ALA A 96 12.02 7.41 -7.24
N GLU A 97 12.58 8.43 -6.59
CA GLU A 97 13.91 8.97 -6.88
C GLU A 97 15.04 8.04 -6.42
N ASP A 98 14.83 7.29 -5.34
CA ASP A 98 15.81 6.36 -4.77
C ASP A 98 15.17 5.05 -4.26
N PRO A 99 14.82 4.14 -5.19
CA PRO A 99 14.09 2.91 -4.86
C PRO A 99 14.93 1.84 -4.14
N CYS A 100 16.26 2.04 -4.05
CA CYS A 100 17.16 1.14 -3.33
C CYS A 100 17.29 1.49 -1.84
N SER A 101 16.81 2.66 -1.41
CA SER A 101 16.83 3.06 -0.01
C SER A 101 15.77 2.32 0.81
N SER A 102 16.23 1.50 1.75
CA SER A 102 15.37 0.81 2.73
C SER A 102 14.66 1.80 3.66
N VAL A 103 15.30 2.93 4.00
CA VAL A 103 14.73 3.99 4.85
C VAL A 103 13.56 4.67 4.15
N LYS A 104 13.74 5.09 2.89
CA LYS A 104 12.68 5.74 2.09
C LYS A 104 11.50 4.80 1.85
N ARG A 105 11.78 3.52 1.59
CA ARG A 105 10.74 2.48 1.52
C ARG A 105 9.95 2.38 2.83
N GLY A 106 10.64 2.32 3.97
CA GLY A 106 9.99 2.25 5.28
C GLY A 106 9.12 3.47 5.61
N ASN A 107 9.56 4.66 5.20
CA ASN A 107 8.77 5.89 5.36
C ASN A 107 7.52 5.89 4.47
N MET A 108 7.65 5.49 3.21
CA MET A 108 6.53 5.33 2.28
C MET A 108 5.49 4.32 2.81
N VAL A 109 5.92 3.16 3.30
CA VAL A 109 5.00 2.14 3.85
C VAL A 109 4.24 2.67 5.06
N ARG A 110 4.89 3.44 5.93
CA ARG A 110 4.23 4.09 7.07
C ARG A 110 3.21 5.14 6.63
N ALA A 111 3.58 5.98 5.67
CA ALA A 111 2.68 6.98 5.12
C ALA A 111 1.46 6.33 4.43
N ALA A 112 1.67 5.23 3.68
CA ALA A 112 0.61 4.45 3.06
C ALA A 112 -0.36 3.88 4.10
N ARG A 113 0.16 3.32 5.19
CA ARG A 113 -0.67 2.78 6.28
C ARG A 113 -1.50 3.87 6.96
N ASN A 114 -0.93 5.05 7.18
CA ASN A 114 -1.65 6.18 7.75
C ASN A 114 -2.76 6.67 6.81
N LEU A 115 -2.48 6.77 5.51
CA LEU A 115 -3.48 7.12 4.50
C LEU A 115 -4.62 6.08 4.47
N LEU A 116 -4.30 4.78 4.47
CA LEU A 116 -5.31 3.73 4.54
C LEU A 116 -6.16 3.85 5.80
N SER A 117 -5.56 4.15 6.96
CA SER A 117 -6.31 4.35 8.21
C SER A 117 -7.26 5.54 8.13
N ALA A 118 -6.83 6.66 7.54
CA ALA A 118 -7.67 7.84 7.35
C ALA A 118 -8.82 7.55 6.37
N VAL A 119 -8.53 6.88 5.25
CA VAL A 119 -9.54 6.48 4.26
C VAL A 119 -10.55 5.50 4.86
N THR A 120 -10.11 4.52 5.66
CA THR A 120 -11.04 3.60 6.36
C THR A 120 -11.96 4.36 7.31
N ARG A 121 -11.47 5.35 8.04
CA ARG A 121 -12.32 6.19 8.90
C ARG A 121 -13.34 6.99 8.10
N LEU A 122 -12.92 7.57 6.98
CA LEU A 122 -13.83 8.27 6.06
C LEU A 122 -14.92 7.33 5.52
N LEU A 123 -14.55 6.12 5.10
CA LEU A 123 -15.49 5.11 4.59
C LEU A 123 -16.48 4.63 5.66
N ILE A 124 -16.04 4.40 6.90
CA ILE A 124 -16.94 4.01 8.00
C ILE A 124 -17.99 5.09 8.26
N LEU A 125 -17.57 6.36 8.25
CA LEU A 125 -18.48 7.49 8.44
C LEU A 125 -19.43 7.64 7.24
N ALA A 126 -18.97 7.38 6.01
CA ALA A 126 -19.82 7.35 4.82
C ALA A 126 -20.85 6.20 4.86
N ASP A 127 -20.45 5.00 5.29
CA ASP A 127 -21.36 3.86 5.47
C ASP A 127 -22.48 4.17 6.48
N MET A 128 -22.20 4.93 7.54
CA MET A 128 -23.25 5.37 8.47
C MET A 128 -24.30 6.26 7.81
N VAL A 129 -23.93 7.06 6.80
CA VAL A 129 -24.88 7.85 5.99
C VAL A 129 -25.72 6.94 5.11
N ASP A 130 -25.09 6.01 4.41
CA ASP A 130 -25.79 5.13 3.48
C ASP A 130 -26.77 4.22 4.23
N VAL A 131 -26.39 3.69 5.40
CA VAL A 131 -27.29 2.94 6.28
C VAL A 131 -28.45 3.82 6.77
N HIS A 132 -28.20 5.08 7.13
CA HIS A 132 -29.28 6.01 7.50
C HIS A 132 -30.21 6.35 6.33
N ARG A 133 -29.68 6.51 5.12
CA ARG A 133 -30.48 6.71 3.90
C ARG A 133 -31.29 5.47 3.57
N LEU A 134 -30.73 4.26 3.76
CA LEU A 134 -31.39 2.97 3.52
C LEU A 134 -32.49 2.69 4.55
N LEU A 135 -32.27 3.05 5.83
CA LEU A 135 -33.29 2.99 6.88
C LEU A 135 -34.42 4.02 6.65
N LYS A 136 -34.09 5.25 6.23
CA LYS A 136 -35.09 6.26 5.86
C LYS A 136 -35.90 5.84 4.62
N SER A 137 -35.28 5.26 3.61
CA SER A 137 -35.99 4.75 2.43
C SER A 137 -36.85 3.52 2.77
N LEU A 138 -36.41 2.64 3.66
CA LEU A 138 -37.24 1.55 4.21
C LEU A 138 -38.43 2.08 5.04
N GLN A 139 -38.26 3.14 5.83
CA GLN A 139 -39.38 3.77 6.55
C GLN A 139 -40.38 4.47 5.61
N VAL A 140 -39.93 5.02 4.50
CA VAL A 140 -40.82 5.56 3.45
C VAL A 140 -41.62 4.43 2.81
N VAL A 141 -40.99 3.30 2.48
CA VAL A 141 -41.69 2.12 1.93
C VAL A 141 -42.67 1.51 2.95
N SER A 142 -42.33 1.49 4.24
CA SER A 142 -43.20 1.00 5.32
C SER A 142 -44.38 1.93 5.66
N LYS A 143 -44.36 3.20 5.26
CA LYS A 143 -45.49 4.14 5.42
C LYS A 143 -46.44 4.16 4.21
N ILE A 144 -46.05 3.48 3.12
CA ILE A 144 -46.83 3.37 1.88
C ILE A 144 -47.70 2.09 1.90
N PHE A 145 -47.53 1.23 2.90
CA PHE A 145 -48.45 0.13 3.26
C PHE A 145 -49.14 0.46 4.59
#